data_AF-A0A4R5NFC1-F1
#
_entry.id   AF-A0A4R5NFC1-F1
#
_cell.length_a   1.000
_cell.length_b   1.000
_cell.length_c   1.000
_cell.angle_alpha   90.00
_cell.angle_beta   90.00
_cell.angle_gamma   90.00
#
_symmetry.space_group_name_H-M   'P 1'
#
loop_
_entity.id
_entity.type
_entity.pdbx_description
1 polymer ?
#
loop_
_entity_poly.entity_id
_entity_poly.type
_entity_poly.pdbx_seq_one_letter_code
_entity_poly.pdbx_strand_id
1 'polypeptide(L)'
;MKFKSLFEVIPETWEIEFKDRDTAHKIYDEVKSKYNDNLGPITVNNDTWYIGTKLSDEEFKKDIVEFLDQFDIEQSQYSVDKTEVGKFWSPL
;
A
#
# COMPACT_ATOMS: atom_id res chain seq x y z
N MET A 1 1.13 26.49 27.37
CA MET A 1 0.92 25.08 26.96
C MET A 1 1.38 24.94 25.52
N LYS A 2 2.29 24.01 25.24
CA LYS A 2 2.81 23.76 23.89
C LYS A 2 1.75 22.96 23.11
N PHE A 3 0.94 23.63 22.30
CA PHE A 3 0.13 22.97 21.28
C PHE A 3 1.06 22.46 20.18
N LYS A 4 1.70 21.30 20.43
CA LYS A 4 2.09 20.43 19.33
C LYS A 4 0.87 19.58 19.02
N SER A 5 -0.06 20.15 18.25
CA SER A 5 -1.02 19.32 17.51
C SER A 5 -0.20 18.61 16.45
N LEU A 6 0.44 17.52 16.87
CA LEU A 6 1.01 16.52 15.99
C LEU A 6 -0.21 15.92 15.31
N PHE A 7 -0.54 16.44 14.13
CA PHE A 7 -1.28 15.71 13.13
C PHE A 7 -0.49 14.41 12.88
N GLU A 8 -0.68 13.42 13.75
CA GLU A 8 -0.27 12.05 13.48
C GLU A 8 -1.13 11.63 12.31
N VAL A 9 -0.61 11.84 11.10
CA VAL A 9 -1.15 11.26 9.88
C VAL A 9 -1.12 9.76 10.10
N ILE A 10 -2.28 9.23 10.51
CA ILE A 10 -2.50 7.80 10.60
C ILE A 10 -2.36 7.29 9.15
N PRO A 11 -1.39 6.42 8.87
CA PRO A 11 -1.18 5.95 7.52
C PRO A 11 -2.42 5.21 7.04
N GLU A 12 -2.91 5.56 5.85
CA GLU A 12 -3.97 4.82 5.21
C GLU A 12 -3.43 3.44 4.81
N THR A 13 -4.19 2.40 5.14
CA THR A 13 -3.81 1.03 4.76
C THR A 13 -4.50 0.64 3.47
N TRP A 14 -3.70 0.29 2.48
CA TRP A 14 -4.13 -0.19 1.17
C TRP A 14 -3.98 -1.70 1.10
N GLU A 15 -4.94 -2.34 0.44
CA GLU A 15 -4.89 -3.74 0.07
C GLU A 15 -4.60 -3.87 -1.43
N ILE A 16 -3.67 -4.75 -1.76
CA ILE A 16 -3.33 -5.10 -3.15
C ILE A 16 -3.48 -6.61 -3.27
N GLU A 17 -4.56 -7.05 -3.89
CA GLU A 17 -4.85 -8.46 -4.11
C GLU A 17 -4.37 -8.87 -5.50
N PHE A 18 -3.50 -9.86 -5.56
CA PHE A 18 -2.94 -10.39 -6.80
C PHE A 18 -3.77 -11.59 -7.28
N LYS A 19 -3.68 -11.91 -8.58
CA LYS A 19 -4.36 -13.07 -9.17
C LYS A 19 -3.94 -14.40 -8.54
N ASP A 20 -2.73 -14.47 -8.00
CA ASP A 20 -2.17 -15.66 -7.37
C ASP A 20 -1.10 -15.32 -6.34
N ARG A 21 -0.92 -16.25 -5.40
CA ARG A 21 0.05 -16.19 -4.32
C ARG A 21 1.48 -16.07 -4.82
N ASP A 22 1.84 -16.79 -5.89
CA ASP A 22 3.23 -16.80 -6.36
C ASP A 22 3.64 -15.40 -6.85
N THR A 23 2.74 -14.69 -7.53
CA THR A 23 2.92 -13.31 -7.97
C THR A 23 3.10 -12.37 -6.78
N ALA A 24 2.24 -12.49 -5.76
CA ALA A 24 2.32 -11.69 -4.54
C ALA A 24 3.64 -11.90 -3.78
N HIS A 25 4.20 -13.11 -3.80
CA HIS A 25 5.43 -13.42 -3.06
C HIS A 25 6.71 -13.18 -3.87
N LYS A 26 6.68 -13.28 -5.19
CA LYS A 26 7.86 -13.18 -6.08
C LYS A 26 8.61 -11.85 -5.92
N ILE A 27 7.88 -10.76 -5.69
CA ILE A 27 8.44 -9.39 -5.60
C ILE A 27 8.25 -8.78 -4.21
N TYR A 28 7.96 -9.62 -3.20
CA TYR A 28 7.73 -9.17 -1.83
C TYR A 28 8.93 -8.45 -1.20
N ASP A 29 10.14 -8.95 -1.45
CA ASP A 29 11.35 -8.33 -0.90
C ASP A 29 11.62 -6.95 -1.51
N GLU A 30 11.30 -6.77 -2.80
CA GLU A 30 11.46 -5.50 -3.52
C GLU A 30 10.46 -4.46 -3.03
N VAL A 31 9.18 -4.83 -2.91
CA VAL A 31 8.13 -3.93 -2.40
C VAL A 31 8.42 -3.55 -0.95
N LYS A 32 8.88 -4.53 -0.15
CA LYS A 32 9.31 -4.28 1.22
C LYS A 32 10.46 -3.28 1.24
N SER A 33 11.50 -3.45 0.43
CA SER A 33 12.62 -2.50 0.40
C SER A 33 12.18 -1.09 0.00
N LYS A 34 11.28 -0.95 -0.99
CA LYS A 34 10.82 0.36 -1.49
C LYS A 34 10.03 1.15 -0.44
N TYR A 35 9.17 0.46 0.31
CA TYR A 35 8.22 1.13 1.21
C TYR A 35 8.61 1.05 2.69
N ASN A 36 9.46 0.12 3.12
CA ASN A 36 9.87 -0.03 4.53
C ASN A 36 10.61 1.20 5.09
N ASP A 37 11.29 1.97 4.24
CA ASP A 37 12.04 3.15 4.68
C ASP A 37 11.16 4.40 4.86
N ASN A 38 9.97 4.44 4.25
CA ASN A 38 9.11 5.63 4.21
C ASN A 38 7.70 5.41 4.77
N LEU A 39 7.20 4.18 4.72
CA LEU A 39 5.82 3.79 4.94
C LEU A 39 5.81 2.57 5.88
N GLY A 40 4.70 2.34 6.58
CA GLY A 40 4.62 1.34 7.65
C GLY A 40 4.91 -0.10 7.21
N PRO A 41 4.96 -1.07 8.14
CA PRO A 41 5.29 -2.45 7.80
C PRO A 41 4.34 -3.02 6.74
N ILE A 42 4.90 -3.56 5.66
CA ILE A 42 4.12 -4.31 4.65
C ILE A 42 3.87 -5.72 5.17
N THR A 43 2.60 -6.08 5.26
CA THR A 43 2.17 -7.44 5.59
C THR A 43 1.66 -8.13 4.34
N VAL A 44 2.14 -9.34 4.06
CA VAL A 44 1.58 -10.21 3.02
C VAL A 44 0.75 -11.31 3.68
N ASN A 45 -0.45 -11.53 3.17
CA ASN A 45 -1.31 -12.64 3.54
C ASN A 45 -1.81 -13.33 2.27
N ASN A 46 -1.36 -14.55 2.02
CA ASN A 46 -1.66 -15.31 0.81
C ASN A 46 -1.30 -14.53 -0.47
N ASP A 47 -2.28 -14.05 -1.21
CA ASP A 47 -2.22 -13.30 -2.45
C ASP A 47 -2.50 -11.80 -2.25
N THR A 48 -2.59 -11.33 -1.01
CA THR A 48 -2.88 -9.92 -0.71
C THR A 48 -1.73 -9.25 0.05
N TRP A 49 -1.36 -8.04 -0.37
CA TRP A 49 -0.50 -7.14 0.40
C TRP A 49 -1.32 -6.11 1.16
N TYR A 50 -0.87 -5.78 2.35
CA TYR A 50 -1.36 -4.66 3.16
C TYR A 50 -0.23 -3.66 3.35
N ILE A 51 -0.40 -2.45 2.80
CA ILE A 51 0.61 -1.39 2.80
C ILE A 51 0.06 -0.17 3.52
N GLY A 52 0.66 0.20 4.65
CA GLY A 52 0.34 1.43 5.37
C GLY A 52 1.14 2.61 4.81
N THR A 53 0.50 3.55 4.13
CA THR A 53 1.14 4.70 3.48
C THR A 53 0.65 6.05 4.02
N LYS A 54 1.51 7.08 3.94
CA LYS A 54 1.16 8.49 4.17
C LYS A 54 1.02 9.29 2.87
N LEU A 55 1.25 8.67 1.72
CA LEU A 55 1.01 9.27 0.41
C LEU A 55 -0.49 9.50 0.23
N SER A 56 -0.84 10.50 -0.58
CA SER A 56 -2.24 10.66 -1.03
C SER A 56 -2.67 9.50 -1.93
N ASP A 57 -3.97 9.33 -2.12
CA ASP A 57 -4.54 8.28 -2.97
C ASP A 57 -3.97 8.28 -4.38
N GLU A 58 -3.86 9.46 -4.99
CA GLU A 58 -3.37 9.62 -6.36
C GLU A 58 -1.89 9.27 -6.45
N GLU A 59 -1.09 9.74 -5.48
CA GLU A 59 0.34 9.44 -5.41
C GLU A 59 0.58 7.95 -5.18
N PHE A 60 -0.15 7.34 -4.23
CA PHE A 60 0.00 5.92 -3.95
C PHE A 60 -0.42 5.06 -5.13
N LYS A 61 -1.60 5.31 -5.72
CA LYS A 61 -2.08 4.55 -6.89
C LYS A 61 -1.13 4.65 -8.06
N LYS A 62 -0.59 5.85 -8.32
CA LYS A 62 0.38 6.04 -9.39
C LYS A 62 1.68 5.28 -9.08
N ASP A 63 2.24 5.44 -7.89
CA ASP A 63 3.51 4.81 -7.51
C ASP A 63 3.42 3.28 -7.46
N ILE A 64 2.31 2.71 -6.99
CA ILE A 64 2.13 1.25 -6.97
C ILE A 64 1.95 0.67 -8.37
N VAL A 65 1.23 1.37 -9.26
CA VAL A 65 1.10 0.95 -10.67
C VAL A 65 2.45 1.00 -11.36
N GLU A 66 3.20 2.11 -11.21
CA GLU A 66 4.54 2.23 -11.79
C GLU A 66 5.51 1.18 -11.23
N PHE A 67 5.39 0.84 -9.95
CA PHE A 67 6.19 -0.22 -9.34
C PHE A 67 5.85 -1.59 -9.92
N LEU A 68 4.58 -1.96 -10.01
CA LEU A 68 4.16 -3.28 -10.51
C LEU A 68 4.45 -3.46 -12.00
N ASP A 69 4.36 -2.39 -12.79
CA ASP A 69 4.71 -2.37 -14.21
C ASP A 69 6.20 -2.71 -14.44
N GLN A 70 7.10 -2.31 -13.53
CA GLN A 70 8.53 -2.68 -13.60
C GLN A 70 8.79 -4.19 -13.47
N PHE A 71 7.82 -4.96 -12.99
CA PHE A 71 7.90 -6.40 -12.82
C PHE A 71 7.00 -7.18 -13.79
N ASP A 72 6.52 -6.52 -14.86
CA ASP A 72 5.60 -7.08 -15.86
C ASP A 72 4.30 -7.63 -15.24
N ILE A 73 3.78 -6.96 -14.20
CA ILE A 73 2.49 -7.30 -13.57
C ILE A 73 1.43 -6.35 -14.12
N GLU A 74 0.60 -6.85 -15.03
CA GLU A 74 -0.47 -6.05 -15.62
C GLU A 74 -1.56 -5.69 -14.62
N GLN A 75 -2.24 -4.56 -14.82
CA GLN A 75 -3.40 -4.14 -13.99
C GLN A 75 -4.55 -5.16 -13.99
N SER A 76 -4.61 -6.07 -14.96
CA SER A 76 -5.59 -7.16 -15.00
C SER A 76 -5.31 -8.25 -13.95
N GLN A 77 -4.09 -8.27 -13.38
CA GLN A 77 -3.58 -9.29 -12.49
C GLN A 77 -3.64 -8.89 -11.01
N TYR A 78 -4.14 -7.68 -10.70
CA TYR A 78 -4.29 -7.23 -9.32
C TYR A 78 -5.42 -6.22 -9.17
N SER A 79 -5.91 -6.06 -7.95
CA SER A 79 -6.76 -4.94 -7.53
C SER A 79 -6.00 -4.05 -6.53
N VAL A 80 -6.41 -2.79 -6.41
CA VAL A 80 -5.87 -1.84 -5.44
C VAL A 80 -7.02 -1.14 -4.76
N ASP A 81 -7.22 -1.47 -3.49
CA ASP A 81 -8.33 -0.98 -2.71
C ASP A 81 -7.85 -0.38 -1.39
N LYS A 82 -8.62 0.55 -0.84
CA LYS A 82 -8.41 0.97 0.55
C LYS A 82 -9.03 -0.10 1.46
N THR A 83 -8.32 -0.51 2.49
CA THR A 83 -8.90 -1.37 3.54
C THR A 83 -10.04 -0.66 4.26
N GLU A 84 -10.91 -1.38 4.97
CA GLU A 84 -11.98 -0.78 5.78
C GLU A 84 -11.46 0.26 6.77
N VAL A 85 -10.30 0.03 7.40
CA VAL A 85 -9.66 1.04 8.27
C VAL A 85 -9.30 2.30 7.47
N GLY A 86 -8.82 2.20 6.23
CA GLY A 86 -8.64 3.37 5.37
C GLY A 86 -9.95 4.03 4.93
N LYS A 87 -11.00 3.24 4.64
CA LYS A 87 -12.31 3.71 4.18
C LYS A 87 -13.11 4.43 5.28
N PHE A 88 -13.04 3.96 6.53
CA PHE A 88 -13.78 4.53 7.65
C PHE A 88 -13.12 5.77 8.27
N TRP A 89 -11.83 5.99 8.04
CA TRP A 89 -11.08 7.13 8.59
C TRP A 89 -10.91 8.31 7.61
N SER A 90 -11.41 8.23 6.37
CA SER A 90 -11.53 9.42 5.50
C SER A 90 -12.42 10.46 6.20
N PRO A 91 -11.89 11.63 6.60
CA PRO A 91 -12.74 12.67 7.16
C PRO A 91 -13.64 13.18 6.02
N LEU A 92 -14.95 13.04 6.20
CA LEU A 92 -15.99 13.65 5.36
C LEU A 92 -15.79 15.16 5.21
#